data_AF-A0A1L9GSP3-F1
#
_entry.id   AF-A0A1L9GSP3-F1
#
_cell.length_a   1.000
_cell.length_b   1.000
_cell.length_c   1.000
_cell.angle_alpha   90.00
_cell.angle_beta   90.00
_cell.angle_gamma   90.00
#
_symmetry.space_group_name_H-M   'P 1'
#
loop_
_entity.id
_entity.type
_entity.pdbx_description
1 polymer ?
#
loop_
_entity_poly.entity_id
_entity_poly.type
_entity_poly.pdbx_seq_one_letter_code
_entity_poly.pdbx_strand_id
1 'polypeptide(L)'
;MPWRKLVIILFLLPFLGASCTELLVTNGKDAAEQVLSSGSQLIRQAGNGFARGLTPEQKVAIDDWLSANNLNDFGDKEGTFYTGGTPLFDERTGETIDRFQYLFDKFPELRDVVKEQIKKQPSE
;
A
#
# COMPACT_ATOMS: atom_id res chain seq x y z
N MET A 1 43.49 42.32 -20.90
CA MET A 1 43.74 43.65 -20.28
C MET A 1 43.10 43.68 -18.91
N PRO A 2 43.77 44.28 -17.92
CA PRO A 2 43.39 44.24 -16.52
C PRO A 2 42.55 45.46 -16.12
N TRP A 3 42.05 45.42 -14.87
CA TRP A 3 41.79 46.54 -13.97
C TRP A 3 40.37 47.14 -13.80
N ARG A 4 39.84 46.83 -12.61
CA ARG A 4 39.44 47.75 -11.52
C ARG A 4 38.38 48.82 -11.80
N LYS A 5 37.29 48.73 -11.01
CA LYS A 5 36.67 49.75 -10.11
C LYS A 5 35.27 49.23 -9.75
N LEU A 6 35.03 48.60 -8.60
CA LEU A 6 34.72 49.20 -7.29
C LEU A 6 33.82 50.44 -7.36
N VAL A 7 32.50 50.24 -7.21
CA VAL A 7 31.58 51.24 -6.64
C VAL A 7 30.57 50.50 -5.76
N ILE A 8 30.73 50.68 -4.46
CA ILE A 8 29.76 50.36 -3.41
C ILE A 8 28.69 51.45 -3.48
N ILE A 9 27.43 51.08 -3.68
CA ILE A 9 26.29 51.94 -3.33
C ILE A 9 25.36 51.13 -2.43
N LEU A 10 25.57 51.36 -1.15
CA LEU A 10 24.66 51.06 -0.05
C LEU A 10 23.45 51.99 -0.18
N PHE A 11 22.33 51.51 -0.73
CA PHE A 11 21.05 52.20 -0.59
C PHE A 11 20.19 51.46 0.45
N LEU A 12 20.09 52.16 1.56
CA LEU A 12 19.35 51.88 2.77
C LEU A 12 17.87 52.29 2.55
N LEU A 13 16.95 51.49 3.11
CA LEU A 13 15.55 51.81 3.47
C LEU A 13 14.45 51.60 2.38
N PRO A 14 13.17 51.47 2.77
CA PRO A 14 12.57 50.27 3.36
C PRO A 14 11.30 49.88 2.57
N PHE A 15 11.19 48.66 2.07
CA PHE A 15 9.93 48.19 1.46
C PHE A 15 8.93 47.79 2.55
N LEU A 16 8.39 48.79 3.25
CA LEU A 16 7.11 48.68 3.95
C LEU A 16 6.02 49.02 2.94
N GLY A 17 5.53 47.98 2.28
CA GLY A 17 4.36 48.02 1.41
C GLY A 17 3.56 46.75 1.66
N ALA A 18 2.78 46.76 2.74
CA ALA A 18 1.82 45.71 3.03
C ALA A 18 0.79 45.64 1.90
N SER A 19 0.87 44.59 1.08
CA SER A 19 -0.27 44.12 0.30
C SER A 19 -0.76 42.83 0.96
N CYS A 20 -1.54 43.00 2.03
CA CYS A 20 -2.35 41.94 2.62
C CYS A 20 -3.54 41.64 1.70
N THR A 21 -3.36 40.84 0.67
CA THR A 21 -4.48 40.16 0.00
C THR A 21 -3.96 38.94 -0.73
N GLU A 22 -3.66 37.87 0.01
CA GLU A 22 -3.98 36.50 -0.44
C GLU A 22 -3.67 35.52 0.70
N LEU A 23 -4.63 35.26 1.59
CA LEU A 23 -4.65 34.00 2.32
C LEU A 23 -6.04 33.77 2.90
N LEU A 24 -7.00 33.50 2.02
CA LEU A 24 -8.27 32.92 2.44
C LEU A 24 -8.47 31.59 1.72
N VAL A 25 -8.44 30.55 2.56
CA VAL A 25 -9.07 29.24 2.38
C VAL A 25 -8.32 28.24 1.48
N THR A 26 -7.32 27.56 2.06
CA THR A 26 -7.01 26.16 1.74
C THR A 26 -6.63 25.37 2.99
N ASN A 27 -7.38 25.51 4.10
CA ASN A 27 -7.09 24.72 5.32
C ASN A 27 -8.10 23.59 5.59
N GLY A 28 -9.21 23.52 4.84
CA GLY A 28 -10.26 22.55 5.10
C GLY A 28 -10.18 21.26 4.28
N LYS A 29 -9.64 21.33 3.06
CA LYS A 29 -9.63 20.20 2.11
C LYS A 29 -8.37 19.33 2.27
N ASP A 30 -7.24 19.98 2.50
CA ASP A 30 -5.93 19.32 2.52
C ASP A 30 -5.70 18.51 3.80
N ALA A 31 -6.24 18.95 4.95
CA ALA A 31 -6.14 18.21 6.21
C ALA A 31 -6.97 16.91 6.21
N ALA A 32 -8.14 16.90 5.56
CA ALA A 32 -8.93 15.68 5.41
C ALA A 32 -8.24 14.67 4.50
N GLU A 33 -7.64 15.14 3.41
CA GLU A 33 -6.89 14.30 2.46
C GLU A 33 -5.60 13.75 3.08
N GLN A 34 -4.93 14.54 3.94
CA GLN A 34 -3.72 14.13 4.65
C GLN A 34 -4.01 13.13 5.78
N VAL A 35 -5.13 13.25 6.48
CA VAL A 35 -5.58 12.28 7.50
C VAL A 35 -6.10 10.99 6.86
N LEU A 36 -6.78 11.05 5.71
CA LEU A 36 -7.19 9.87 4.93
C LEU A 36 -5.97 9.15 4.31
N SER A 37 -4.99 9.91 3.80
CA SER A 37 -3.73 9.40 3.28
C SER A 37 -2.87 8.76 4.39
N SER A 38 -2.75 9.42 5.54
CA SER A 38 -2.02 8.88 6.70
C SER A 38 -2.75 7.69 7.34
N GLY A 39 -4.07 7.76 7.45
CA GLY A 39 -4.90 6.66 7.95
C GLY A 39 -4.83 5.42 7.06
N SER A 40 -4.88 5.59 5.74
CA SER A 40 -4.71 4.49 4.78
C SER A 40 -3.28 3.93 4.78
N GLN A 41 -2.25 4.75 4.99
CA GLN A 41 -0.87 4.28 5.16
C GLN A 41 -0.68 3.47 6.46
N LEU A 42 -1.27 3.91 7.57
CA LEU A 42 -1.20 3.18 8.85
C LEU A 42 -1.95 1.84 8.78
N ILE A 43 -3.08 1.77 8.06
CA ILE A 43 -3.81 0.52 7.82
C ILE A 43 -3.01 -0.45 6.92
N ARG A 44 -2.18 0.06 6.00
CA ARG A 44 -1.31 -0.77 5.15
C ARG A 44 -0.10 -1.33 5.90
N GLN A 45 0.34 -0.69 6.98
CA GLN A 45 1.52 -1.08 7.76
C GLN A 45 1.22 -2.03 8.92
N ALA A 46 -0.02 -2.06 9.42
CA ALA A 46 -0.47 -3.18 10.25
C ALA A 46 -0.49 -4.43 9.36
N GLY A 47 0.30 -5.45 9.71
CA GLY A 47 0.40 -6.70 8.94
C GLY A 47 -0.97 -7.16 8.46
N ASN A 48 -1.03 -7.68 7.23
CA ASN A 48 -2.22 -8.15 6.50
C ASN A 48 -2.77 -7.16 5.45
N GLY A 49 -2.15 -5.98 5.28
CA GLY A 49 -2.52 -5.05 4.18
C GLY A 49 -2.32 -5.64 2.77
N PHE A 50 -1.34 -6.53 2.60
CA PHE A 50 -1.04 -7.13 1.29
C PHE A 50 -2.17 -8.05 0.79
N ALA A 51 -2.66 -8.96 1.64
CA ALA A 51 -3.75 -9.87 1.31
C ALA A 51 -5.05 -9.11 0.94
N ARG A 52 -5.36 -8.03 1.66
CA ARG A 52 -6.53 -7.18 1.40
C ARG A 52 -6.40 -6.34 0.13
N GLY A 53 -5.17 -6.05 -0.29
CA GLY A 53 -4.87 -5.23 -1.46
C GLY A 53 -4.76 -6.00 -2.78
N LEU A 54 -5.00 -7.31 -2.79
CA LEU A 54 -4.94 -8.12 -4.00
C LEU A 54 -6.07 -7.77 -4.98
N THR A 55 -5.72 -7.57 -6.25
CA THR A 55 -6.69 -7.43 -7.33
C THR A 55 -7.38 -8.78 -7.62
N PRO A 56 -8.57 -8.80 -8.24
CA PRO A 56 -9.23 -10.05 -8.63
C PRO A 56 -8.33 -10.96 -9.47
N GLU A 57 -7.56 -10.39 -10.40
CA GLU A 57 -6.66 -11.13 -11.30
C GLU A 57 -5.51 -11.77 -10.52
N GLN A 58 -4.98 -11.09 -9.50
CA GLN A 58 -3.95 -11.64 -8.63
C GLN A 58 -4.48 -12.79 -7.77
N LYS A 59 -5.72 -12.70 -7.29
CA LYS A 59 -6.37 -13.78 -6.55
C LYS A 59 -6.56 -15.02 -7.42
N VAL A 60 -7.04 -14.83 -8.65
CA VAL A 60 -7.16 -15.91 -9.63
C VAL A 60 -5.80 -16.56 -9.91
N ALA A 61 -4.74 -15.78 -10.07
CA ALA A 61 -3.41 -16.34 -10.28
C ALA A 61 -2.89 -17.19 -9.10
N ILE A 62 -3.29 -16.85 -7.87
CA ILE A 62 -2.99 -17.67 -6.69
C ILE A 62 -3.80 -18.97 -6.73
N ASP A 63 -5.09 -18.90 -7.07
CA ASP A 63 -5.96 -20.08 -7.19
C ASP A 63 -5.49 -21.02 -8.31
N ASP A 64 -5.03 -20.48 -9.44
CA ASP A 64 -4.41 -21.23 -10.54
C ASP A 64 -3.11 -21.92 -10.07
N TRP A 65 -2.30 -21.23 -9.28
CA TRP A 65 -1.08 -21.81 -8.72
C TRP A 65 -1.41 -22.94 -7.74
N LEU A 66 -2.40 -22.78 -6.88
CA LEU A 66 -2.84 -23.85 -5.97
C LEU A 66 -3.31 -25.09 -6.75
N SER A 67 -4.14 -24.86 -7.77
CA SER A 67 -4.67 -25.91 -8.64
C SER A 67 -3.55 -26.64 -9.40
N ALA A 68 -2.58 -25.90 -9.94
CA ALA A 68 -1.42 -26.49 -10.63
C ALA A 68 -0.55 -27.36 -9.71
N ASN A 69 -0.60 -27.12 -8.39
CA ASN A 69 0.09 -27.90 -7.38
C ASN A 69 -0.78 -29.01 -6.75
N ASN A 70 -2.01 -29.24 -7.23
CA ASN A 70 -2.98 -30.20 -6.67
C ASN A 70 -3.30 -29.90 -5.19
N LEU A 71 -3.45 -28.61 -4.88
CA LEU A 71 -3.82 -28.12 -3.57
C LEU A 71 -5.25 -27.57 -3.58
N ASN A 72 -5.95 -27.70 -2.46
CA ASN A 72 -7.25 -27.08 -2.24
C ASN A 72 -7.13 -25.57 -1.98
N ASP A 73 -8.28 -24.93 -1.76
CA ASP A 73 -8.37 -23.48 -1.54
C ASP A 73 -7.54 -22.96 -0.35
N PHE A 74 -7.18 -23.81 0.60
CA PHE A 74 -6.37 -23.48 1.77
C PHE A 74 -4.92 -23.96 1.65
N GLY A 75 -4.54 -24.50 0.48
CA GLY A 75 -3.20 -24.96 0.21
C GLY A 75 -2.85 -26.27 0.92
N ASP A 76 -3.85 -27.09 1.24
CA ASP A 76 -3.66 -28.47 1.68
C ASP A 76 -3.97 -29.42 0.52
N LYS A 77 -3.61 -30.70 0.63
CA LYS A 77 -3.89 -31.67 -0.43
C LYS A 77 -5.38 -31.70 -0.76
N GLU A 78 -5.72 -31.86 -2.03
CA GLU A 78 -7.11 -32.10 -2.43
C GLU A 78 -7.74 -33.26 -1.63
N GLY A 79 -9.01 -33.09 -1.26
CA GLY A 79 -9.74 -34.05 -0.44
C GLY A 79 -9.41 -33.99 1.06
N THR A 80 -8.57 -33.05 1.52
CA THR A 80 -8.36 -32.81 2.96
C THR A 80 -9.68 -32.46 3.64
N PHE A 81 -9.99 -33.18 4.72
CA PHE A 81 -11.19 -32.96 5.53
C PHE A 81 -10.82 -32.24 6.81
N TYR A 82 -11.56 -31.18 7.15
CA TYR A 82 -11.33 -30.38 8.35
C TYR A 82 -12.40 -30.69 9.40
N THR A 83 -11.98 -31.32 10.50
CA THR A 83 -12.86 -31.52 11.65
C THR A 83 -13.05 -30.18 12.36
N GLY A 84 -14.24 -29.59 12.27
CA GLY A 84 -14.53 -28.30 12.91
C GLY A 84 -14.68 -27.11 11.95
N GLY A 85 -14.62 -27.31 10.62
CA GLY A 85 -14.96 -26.26 9.65
C GLY A 85 -13.83 -25.96 8.67
N THR A 86 -13.17 -24.80 8.80
CA THR A 86 -12.07 -24.38 7.90
C THR A 86 -10.81 -24.14 8.71
N PRO A 87 -9.60 -24.27 8.13
CA PRO A 87 -8.35 -23.98 8.84
C PRO A 87 -8.17 -22.49 9.18
N LEU A 88 -9.10 -21.63 8.74
CA LEU A 88 -9.04 -20.19 8.93
C LEU A 88 -9.56 -19.75 10.32
N PHE A 89 -10.14 -20.64 11.11
CA PHE A 89 -10.69 -20.33 12.43
C PHE A 89 -9.90 -21.03 13.52
N ASP A 90 -9.33 -20.27 14.46
CA ASP A 90 -8.71 -20.81 15.67
C ASP A 90 -9.78 -20.90 16.77
N GLU A 91 -10.28 -22.11 17.04
CA GLU A 91 -11.30 -22.37 18.07
C GLU A 91 -10.83 -22.04 19.49
N ARG A 92 -9.53 -22.01 19.74
CA ARG A 92 -8.96 -21.71 21.07
C ARG A 92 -8.99 -20.21 21.35
N THR A 93 -8.77 -19.38 20.34
CA THR A 93 -8.77 -17.91 20.48
C THR A 93 -10.09 -17.26 20.03
N GLY A 94 -10.87 -17.97 19.20
CA GLY A 94 -12.05 -17.43 18.54
C GLY A 94 -11.73 -16.48 17.38
N GLU A 95 -10.48 -16.45 16.91
CA GLU A 95 -10.03 -15.55 15.85
C GLU A 95 -10.14 -16.21 14.47
N THR A 96 -10.46 -15.40 13.45
CA THR A 96 -10.47 -15.82 12.04
C THR A 96 -9.38 -15.08 11.27
N ILE A 97 -8.58 -15.82 10.50
CA ILE A 97 -7.57 -15.26 9.59
C ILE A 97 -8.10 -15.15 8.16
N ASP A 98 -7.65 -14.14 7.42
CA ASP A 98 -7.95 -14.02 5.99
C ASP A 98 -7.33 -15.18 5.19
N ARG A 99 -8.05 -15.72 4.20
CA ARG A 99 -7.59 -16.84 3.38
C ARG A 99 -6.25 -16.56 2.71
N PHE A 100 -6.08 -15.39 2.08
CA PHE A 100 -4.85 -15.07 1.36
C PHE A 100 -3.72 -14.77 2.32
N GLN A 101 -4.01 -14.17 3.47
CA GLN A 101 -3.02 -14.04 4.53
C GLN A 101 -2.50 -15.41 4.97
N TYR A 102 -3.41 -16.35 5.28
CA TYR A 102 -3.08 -17.72 5.64
C TYR A 102 -2.21 -18.40 4.56
N LEU A 103 -2.57 -18.22 3.28
CA LEU A 103 -1.80 -18.75 2.16
C LEU A 103 -0.40 -18.12 2.03
N PHE A 104 -0.23 -16.80 2.24
CA PHE A 104 1.10 -16.17 2.19
C PHE A 104 1.99 -16.54 3.38
N ASP A 105 1.37 -16.82 4.54
CA ASP A 105 2.09 -17.30 5.70
C ASP A 105 2.57 -18.75 5.48
N LYS A 106 1.76 -19.56 4.78
CA LYS A 106 2.07 -20.96 4.43
C LYS A 106 3.02 -21.10 3.25
N PHE A 107 2.86 -20.26 2.23
CA PHE A 107 3.62 -20.25 0.97
C PHE A 107 4.16 -18.85 0.67
N PRO A 108 5.32 -18.48 1.23
CA PRO A 108 5.93 -17.18 0.98
C PRO A 108 6.22 -16.90 -0.51
N GLU A 109 6.39 -17.93 -1.33
CA GLU A 109 6.65 -17.87 -2.78
C GLU A 109 5.46 -17.34 -3.59
N LEU A 110 4.24 -17.40 -3.06
CA LEU A 110 3.07 -16.80 -3.71
C LEU A 110 3.26 -15.29 -3.95
N ARG A 111 4.12 -14.63 -3.17
CA ARG A 111 4.48 -13.22 -3.40
C ARG A 111 5.12 -13.02 -4.76
N ASP A 112 5.90 -13.98 -5.23
CA ASP A 112 6.55 -13.90 -6.54
C ASP A 112 5.56 -14.18 -7.67
N VAL A 113 4.63 -15.13 -7.48
CA VAL A 113 3.50 -15.35 -8.41
C VAL A 113 2.72 -14.06 -8.63
N VAL A 114 2.39 -13.35 -7.55
CA VAL A 114 1.66 -12.07 -7.63
C VAL A 114 2.49 -10.98 -8.32
N LYS A 115 3.80 -10.87 -8.02
CA LYS A 115 4.68 -9.90 -8.68
C LYS A 115 4.77 -10.12 -10.19
N GLU A 116 4.80 -11.37 -10.63
CA GLU A 116 4.83 -11.68 -12.06
C GLU A 116 3.52 -11.28 -12.76
N GLN A 117 2.38 -11.35 -12.07
CA GLN A 117 1.12 -10.83 -12.62
C GLN A 117 1.11 -9.30 -12.75
N ILE A 118 1.73 -8.58 -11.82
CA ILE A 118 1.87 -7.11 -11.91
C ILE A 118 2.66 -6.72 -13.17
N LYS A 119 3.74 -7.46 -13.49
CA LYS A 119 4.54 -7.21 -14.69
C LYS A 119 3.78 -7.49 -15.99
N LYS A 120 2.84 -8.45 -15.97
CA LYS A 120 2.02 -8.83 -17.13
C LYS A 120 0.91 -7.83 -17.44
N GLN A 121 0.61 -6.89 -16.56
CA GLN A 121 -0.30 -5.78 -16.83
C GLN A 121 0.49 -4.50 -17.17
N PRO A 122 1.00 -4.33 -18.40
CA PRO A 122 1.44 -3.01 -18.84
C PRO A 122 0.21 -2.11 -18.96
N SER A 123 0.30 -0.92 -18.38
CA SER A 123 -0.65 0.18 -18.51
C SER A 123 -1.05 0.39 -19.97
N GLU A 124 -2.32 0.17 -20.29
CA GLU A 124 -2.94 0.78 -21.47
C GLU A 124 -3.09 2.30 -21.30
#